data_AF-A0AAP0EDW5-F1
#
_entry.id   AF-A0AAP0EDW5-F1
#
_cell.length_a   1.000
_cell.length_b   1.000
_cell.length_c   1.000
_cell.angle_alpha   90.00
_cell.angle_beta   90.00
_cell.angle_gamma   90.00
#
_symmetry.space_group_name_H-M   'P 1'
#
loop_
_entity.id
_entity.type
_entity.pdbx_description
1 polymer ?
#
loop_
_entity_poly.entity_id
_entity_poly.type
_entity_poly.pdbx_seq_one_letter_code
_entity_poly.pdbx_strand_id
1 'polypeptide(L)'
;MPEFVLQGIWRRFSEVDNPVLIIAPYGGRMAEIAHRDGNIYQLGYEVQWKKGENSTKRIEWMRRLYEYMTPYFSKSPREAYLNYRDLDLGRNGIDGSASYEEAKICGVKYFKNNFDRLVEVKSKVDPNNFFSNEHSIPLLK
;
A
#
# COMPACT_ATOMS: atom_id res chain seq x y z
N MET A 1 -14.72 11.84 3.43
CA MET A 1 -14.53 12.09 1.98
C MET A 1 -15.67 12.95 1.47
N PRO A 2 -15.40 14.02 0.69
CA PRO A 2 -16.44 14.85 0.09
C PRO A 2 -17.26 14.12 -0.98
N GLU A 3 -18.51 14.56 -1.20
CA GLU A 3 -19.43 13.94 -2.16
C GLU A 3 -18.89 13.94 -3.60
N PHE A 4 -18.32 15.05 -4.06
CA PHE A 4 -17.78 15.15 -5.42
C PHE A 4 -16.63 14.14 -5.68
N VAL A 5 -15.95 13.69 -4.63
CA VAL A 5 -14.91 12.65 -4.72
C VAL A 5 -15.55 11.29 -5.00
N LEU A 6 -16.64 10.97 -4.29
CA LEU A 6 -17.43 9.76 -4.55
C LEU A 6 -18.01 9.75 -5.96
N GLN A 7 -18.52 10.88 -6.44
CA GLN A 7 -19.00 11.01 -7.82
C GLN A 7 -17.87 10.76 -8.84
N GLY A 8 -16.66 11.24 -8.57
CA GLY A 8 -15.51 10.98 -9.43
C GLY A 8 -14.99 9.53 -9.39
N ILE A 9 -15.14 8.84 -8.26
CA ILE A 9 -14.92 7.38 -8.17
C ILE A 9 -15.97 6.67 -9.02
N TRP A 10 -17.25 7.01 -8.86
CA TRP A 10 -18.37 6.38 -9.57
C TRP A 10 -18.22 6.47 -11.10
N ARG A 11 -17.83 7.64 -11.62
CA ARG A 11 -17.54 7.82 -13.05
C ARG A 11 -16.42 6.90 -13.54
N ARG A 12 -15.38 6.69 -12.75
CA ARG A 12 -14.30 5.74 -13.11
C ARG A 12 -14.78 4.30 -13.02
N PHE A 13 -15.62 3.96 -12.07
CA PHE A 13 -16.18 2.62 -11.93
C PHE A 13 -16.98 2.19 -13.17
N SER A 14 -17.62 3.13 -13.88
CA SER A 14 -18.29 2.81 -15.16
C SER A 14 -17.33 2.50 -16.33
N GLU A 15 -16.02 2.68 -16.18
CA GLU A 15 -15.02 2.43 -17.25
C GLU A 15 -14.51 0.97 -17.28
N VAL A 16 -14.83 0.17 -16.26
CA VAL A 16 -14.29 -1.18 -16.08
C VAL A 16 -15.34 -2.14 -15.52
N ASP A 17 -15.24 -3.41 -15.87
CA ASP A 17 -16.10 -4.46 -15.34
C ASP A 17 -15.60 -4.94 -13.96
N ASN A 18 -16.54 -5.22 -13.07
CA ASN A 18 -16.32 -5.75 -11.71
C ASN A 18 -15.34 -4.93 -10.83
N PRO A 19 -15.44 -3.60 -10.75
CA PRO A 19 -14.71 -2.83 -9.74
C PRO A 19 -15.39 -3.01 -8.37
N VAL A 20 -14.58 -3.10 -7.33
CA VAL A 20 -15.04 -3.20 -5.94
C VAL A 20 -14.39 -2.08 -5.13
N LEU A 21 -15.20 -1.40 -4.31
CA LEU A 21 -14.74 -0.43 -3.32
C LEU A 21 -15.03 -0.97 -1.93
N ILE A 22 -14.02 -1.00 -1.08
CA ILE A 22 -14.11 -1.46 0.31
C ILE A 22 -13.81 -0.28 1.22
N ILE A 23 -14.77 0.08 2.07
CA ILE A 23 -14.60 1.12 3.10
C ILE A 23 -14.69 0.42 4.45
N ALA A 24 -13.56 0.32 5.16
CA ALA A 24 -13.50 -0.27 6.49
C ALA A 24 -13.35 0.85 7.53
N PRO A 25 -14.37 1.11 8.39
CA PRO A 25 -14.28 2.16 9.40
C PRO A 25 -13.20 1.83 10.44
N TYR A 26 -12.42 2.84 10.81
CA TYR A 26 -11.50 2.80 11.94
C TYR A 26 -12.15 3.52 13.14
N GLY A 27 -11.42 3.65 14.24
CA GLY A 27 -11.92 4.12 15.53
C GLY A 27 -12.09 2.99 16.54
N GLY A 28 -12.76 3.27 17.66
CA GLY A 28 -12.91 2.32 18.77
C GLY A 28 -11.56 1.77 19.23
N ARG A 29 -11.45 0.45 19.34
CA ARG A 29 -10.19 -0.22 19.72
C ARG A 29 -9.00 0.16 18.83
N MET A 30 -9.24 0.44 17.55
CA MET A 30 -8.16 0.85 16.65
C MET A 30 -7.61 2.24 16.97
N ALA A 31 -8.38 3.12 17.62
CA ALA A 31 -7.87 4.42 18.08
C ALA A 31 -7.05 4.30 19.38
N GLU A 32 -7.27 3.25 20.17
CA GLU A 32 -6.56 3.01 21.44
C GLU A 32 -5.15 2.42 21.26
N ILE A 33 -4.88 1.82 20.09
CA ILE A 33 -3.61 1.14 19.81
C ILE A 33 -2.62 2.13 19.16
N ALA A 34 -1.39 2.15 19.67
CA ALA A 34 -0.33 3.03 19.18
C ALA A 34 -0.18 2.98 17.65
N HIS A 35 0.05 4.14 17.03
CA HIS A 35 0.22 4.34 15.58
C HIS A 35 -1.01 4.07 14.70
N ARG A 36 -2.21 3.94 15.29
CA ARG A 36 -3.48 3.74 14.56
C ARG A 36 -4.50 4.86 14.76
N ASP A 37 -4.31 5.72 15.77
CA ASP A 37 -5.11 6.92 16.01
C ASP A 37 -5.00 7.93 14.85
N GLY A 38 -6.07 8.69 14.61
CA GLY A 38 -6.20 9.68 13.53
C GLY A 38 -6.67 9.12 12.17
N ASN A 39 -6.68 7.80 11.97
CA ASN A 39 -7.26 7.19 10.77
C ASN A 39 -8.78 7.01 10.95
N ILE A 40 -9.57 7.61 10.05
CA ILE A 40 -11.05 7.54 10.11
C ILE A 40 -11.57 6.24 9.49
N TYR A 41 -10.97 5.82 8.37
CA TYR A 41 -11.29 4.58 7.67
C TYR A 41 -10.13 4.19 6.75
N GLN A 42 -10.08 2.90 6.40
CA GLN A 42 -9.24 2.39 5.32
C GLN A 42 -10.10 2.25 4.05
N LEU A 43 -9.53 2.64 2.92
CA LEU A 43 -10.14 2.45 1.60
C LEU A 43 -9.33 1.42 0.82
N GLY A 44 -9.97 0.34 0.40
CA GLY A 44 -9.44 -0.61 -0.58
C GLY A 44 -10.22 -0.52 -1.87
N TYR A 45 -9.57 -0.75 -3.00
CA TYR A 45 -10.25 -0.99 -4.27
C TYR A 45 -9.54 -2.11 -5.01
N GLU A 46 -10.34 -2.95 -5.64
CA GLU A 46 -9.89 -4.05 -6.47
C GLU A 46 -10.73 -4.11 -7.74
N VAL A 47 -10.18 -4.75 -8.76
CA VAL A 47 -10.92 -5.07 -9.98
C VAL A 47 -10.68 -6.54 -10.27
N GLN A 48 -11.75 -7.28 -10.50
CA GLN A 48 -11.68 -8.72 -10.71
C GLN A 48 -11.87 -9.06 -12.19
N TRP A 49 -11.11 -10.04 -12.68
CA TRP A 49 -11.22 -10.50 -14.05
C TRP A 49 -10.92 -11.99 -14.19
N LYS A 50 -11.42 -12.59 -15.27
CA LYS A 50 -11.16 -14.01 -15.55
C LYS A 50 -9.76 -14.18 -16.13
N LYS A 51 -9.16 -15.34 -15.86
CA LYS A 51 -7.86 -15.72 -16.45
C LYS A 51 -7.94 -15.64 -17.98
N GLY A 52 -6.95 -14.99 -18.59
CA GLY A 52 -6.87 -14.79 -20.05
C GLY A 52 -7.46 -13.48 -20.55
N GLU A 53 -8.19 -12.74 -19.71
CA GLU A 53 -8.62 -11.39 -20.06
C GLU A 53 -7.50 -10.36 -19.88
N ASN A 54 -7.60 -9.22 -20.59
CA ASN A 54 -6.58 -8.17 -20.59
C ASN A 54 -6.41 -7.56 -19.18
N SER A 55 -5.27 -7.86 -18.54
CA SER A 55 -4.89 -7.33 -17.23
C SER A 55 -4.34 -5.90 -17.30
N THR A 56 -3.66 -5.53 -18.40
CA THR A 56 -3.04 -4.22 -18.59
C THR A 56 -4.05 -3.09 -18.45
N LYS A 57 -5.19 -3.16 -19.17
CA LYS A 57 -6.25 -2.14 -19.09
C LYS A 57 -6.75 -1.93 -17.66
N ARG A 58 -6.85 -3.01 -16.88
CA ARG A 58 -7.40 -3.01 -15.52
C ARG A 58 -6.39 -2.48 -14.50
N ILE A 59 -5.13 -2.86 -14.64
CA ILE A 59 -4.03 -2.32 -13.83
C ILE A 59 -3.87 -0.81 -14.08
N GLU A 60 -3.90 -0.38 -15.34
CA GLU A 60 -3.86 1.05 -15.68
C GLU A 60 -5.06 1.81 -15.12
N TRP A 61 -6.26 1.23 -15.16
CA TRP A 61 -7.44 1.81 -14.54
C TRP A 61 -7.27 1.97 -13.02
N MET A 62 -6.76 0.94 -12.32
CA MET A 62 -6.49 1.03 -10.88
C MET A 62 -5.47 2.11 -10.55
N ARG A 63 -4.42 2.27 -11.36
CA ARG A 63 -3.42 3.33 -11.20
C ARG A 63 -4.03 4.71 -11.36
N ARG A 64 -4.87 4.93 -12.38
CA ARG A 64 -5.60 6.20 -12.55
C ARG A 64 -6.54 6.51 -11.39
N LEU A 65 -7.20 5.49 -10.83
CA LEU A 65 -8.01 5.65 -9.62
C LEU A 65 -7.12 6.01 -8.41
N TYR A 66 -6.01 5.31 -8.21
CA TYR A 66 -5.05 5.59 -7.14
C TYR A 66 -4.49 7.01 -7.21
N GLU A 67 -4.16 7.49 -8.40
CA GLU A 67 -3.73 8.87 -8.64
C GLU A 67 -4.84 9.88 -8.30
N TYR A 68 -6.06 9.63 -8.77
CA TYR A 68 -7.22 10.48 -8.46
C TYR A 68 -7.47 10.63 -6.95
N MET A 69 -7.24 9.56 -6.18
CA MET A 69 -7.45 9.56 -4.72
C MET A 69 -6.33 10.27 -3.93
N THR A 70 -5.19 10.56 -4.57
CA THR A 70 -3.99 11.14 -3.91
C THR A 70 -4.25 12.35 -3.00
N PRO A 71 -4.99 13.40 -3.42
CA PRO A 71 -5.15 14.59 -2.59
C PRO A 71 -6.11 14.41 -1.42
N TYR A 72 -6.86 13.31 -1.36
CA TYR A 72 -7.93 13.10 -0.39
C TYR A 72 -7.58 12.11 0.74
N PHE A 73 -6.40 11.50 0.67
CA PHE A 73 -5.94 10.47 1.60
C PHE A 73 -4.68 10.92 2.35
N SER A 74 -4.16 10.04 3.21
CA SER A 74 -2.94 10.30 3.99
C SER A 74 -1.79 10.74 3.07
N LYS A 75 -0.96 11.63 3.62
CA LYS A 75 0.22 12.19 2.94
C LYS A 75 1.39 12.22 3.91
N SER A 76 2.58 12.03 3.37
CA SER A 76 3.86 12.10 4.11
C SER A 76 3.96 11.18 5.34
N PRO A 77 3.87 9.84 5.19
CA PRO A 77 3.71 9.10 3.94
C PRO A 77 2.24 8.88 3.58
N ARG A 78 1.99 8.56 2.30
CA ARG A 78 0.72 7.96 1.90
C ARG A 78 0.71 6.51 2.38
N GLU A 79 -0.09 6.24 3.40
CA GLU A 79 -0.15 4.97 4.11
C GLU A 79 -0.69 3.85 3.20
N ALA A 80 -0.14 2.64 3.36
CA ALA A 80 -0.52 1.44 2.64
C ALA A 80 -0.63 0.26 3.61
N TYR A 81 -1.40 -0.76 3.23
CA TYR A 81 -1.60 -1.94 4.06
C TYR A 81 -0.85 -3.14 3.49
N LEU A 82 0.09 -3.71 4.26
CA LEU A 82 1.00 -4.75 3.78
C LEU A 82 0.30 -5.97 3.17
N ASN A 83 -0.86 -6.37 3.72
CA ASN A 83 -1.61 -7.52 3.23
C ASN A 83 -2.29 -7.27 1.88
N TYR A 84 -2.34 -6.01 1.42
CA TYR A 84 -2.66 -5.63 0.05
C TYR A 84 -1.37 -5.14 -0.61
N ARG A 85 -0.47 -6.09 -0.89
CA ARG A 85 0.86 -5.81 -1.41
C ARG A 85 0.78 -5.14 -2.78
N ASP A 86 1.34 -3.94 -2.89
CA ASP A 86 1.33 -3.14 -4.11
C ASP A 86 2.76 -2.83 -4.59
N LEU A 87 3.17 -3.53 -5.66
CA LEU A 87 4.49 -3.42 -6.28
C LEU A 87 4.72 -2.08 -7.01
N ASP A 88 3.67 -1.26 -7.18
CA ASP A 88 3.77 0.08 -7.76
C ASP A 88 4.26 1.12 -6.73
N LEU A 89 4.27 0.78 -5.43
CA LEU A 89 4.79 1.66 -4.37
C LEU A 89 6.32 1.73 -4.30
N GLY A 90 7.01 0.89 -5.08
CA GLY A 90 8.46 0.78 -5.14
C GLY A 90 8.93 -0.63 -4.78
N ARG A 91 9.95 -1.13 -5.49
CA ARG A 91 10.47 -2.50 -5.32
C ARG A 91 11.90 -2.45 -4.83
N ASN A 92 12.25 -3.39 -3.96
CA ASN A 92 13.63 -3.77 -3.73
C ASN A 92 14.19 -4.43 -5.01
N GLY A 93 15.51 -4.58 -5.10
CA GLY A 93 16.15 -5.31 -6.19
C GLY A 93 15.55 -6.70 -6.41
N ILE A 94 15.74 -7.26 -7.61
CA ILE A 94 15.11 -8.51 -8.06
C ILE A 94 15.45 -9.71 -7.12
N ASP A 95 16.57 -9.64 -6.42
CA ASP A 95 17.04 -10.62 -5.42
C ASP A 95 16.61 -10.28 -3.98
N GLY A 96 15.75 -9.27 -3.81
CA GLY A 96 15.40 -8.73 -2.50
C GLY A 96 16.56 -7.97 -1.83
N SER A 97 17.64 -7.70 -2.56
CA SER A 97 18.68 -6.77 -2.12
C SER A 97 18.21 -5.34 -2.37
N ALA A 98 18.12 -4.57 -1.30
CA ALA A 98 17.91 -3.14 -1.36
C ALA A 98 18.74 -2.51 -0.24
N SER A 99 19.28 -1.33 -0.52
CA SER A 99 19.78 -0.47 0.53
C SER A 99 18.64 -0.07 1.47
N TYR A 100 19.02 0.34 2.68
CA TYR A 100 18.06 0.90 3.64
C TYR A 100 17.25 2.04 3.00
N GLU A 101 17.88 2.93 2.24
CA GLU A 101 17.20 4.10 1.66
C GLU A 101 16.25 3.76 0.52
N GLU A 102 16.58 2.78 -0.34
CA GLU A 102 15.67 2.32 -1.39
C GLU A 102 14.42 1.69 -0.78
N ALA A 103 14.59 0.79 0.19
CA ALA A 103 13.48 0.11 0.83
C ALA A 103 12.67 1.04 1.75
N LYS A 104 13.28 2.11 2.28
CA LYS A 104 12.58 3.11 3.12
C LYS A 104 11.46 3.80 2.35
N ILE A 105 11.62 4.05 1.04
CA ILE A 105 10.63 4.73 0.20
C ILE A 105 9.26 4.04 0.26
N CYS A 106 9.22 2.72 0.18
CA CYS A 106 7.99 1.94 0.28
C CYS A 106 7.72 1.45 1.72
N GLY A 107 8.75 1.12 2.48
CA GLY A 107 8.65 0.59 3.84
C GLY A 107 7.92 1.52 4.81
N VAL A 108 8.19 2.82 4.77
CA VAL A 108 7.49 3.79 5.63
C VAL A 108 6.01 3.95 5.27
N LYS A 109 5.59 3.63 4.04
CA LYS A 109 4.16 3.62 3.67
C LYS A 109 3.43 2.49 4.38
N TYR A 110 4.06 1.33 4.54
CA TYR A 110 3.47 0.17 5.21
C TYR A 110 3.59 0.22 6.74
N PHE A 111 4.72 0.72 7.25
CA PHE A 111 5.07 0.58 8.67
C PHE A 111 5.20 1.91 9.42
N LYS A 112 5.17 3.06 8.72
CA LYS A 112 5.38 4.39 9.30
C LYS A 112 6.66 4.39 10.15
N ASN A 113 6.56 4.87 11.38
CA ASN A 113 7.67 4.97 12.33
C ASN A 113 8.17 3.61 12.84
N ASN A 114 7.48 2.49 12.54
CA ASN A 114 7.94 1.16 12.92
C ASN A 114 9.01 0.60 11.97
N PHE A 115 9.24 1.22 10.81
CA PHE A 115 10.15 0.70 9.80
C PHE A 115 11.57 0.50 10.34
N ASP A 116 12.12 1.48 11.05
CA ASP A 116 13.50 1.42 11.54
C ASP A 116 13.71 0.27 12.54
N ARG A 117 12.76 0.10 13.47
CA ARG A 117 12.79 -1.03 14.41
C ARG A 117 12.68 -2.38 13.69
N LEU A 118 11.92 -2.46 12.59
CA LEU A 118 11.84 -3.69 11.79
C LEU A 118 13.18 -4.01 11.11
N VAL A 119 13.88 -2.99 10.60
CA VAL A 119 15.23 -3.14 10.01
C VAL A 119 16.21 -3.66 11.04
N GLU A 120 16.20 -3.11 12.26
CA GLU A 120 17.05 -3.60 13.36
C GLU A 120 16.78 -5.07 13.71
N VAL A 121 15.50 -5.46 13.81
CA VAL A 121 15.13 -6.85 14.11
C VAL A 121 15.57 -7.77 12.97
N LYS A 122 15.26 -7.41 11.72
CA LYS A 122 15.65 -8.17 10.53
C LYS A 122 17.17 -8.41 10.49
N SER A 123 17.94 -7.38 10.78
CA SER A 123 19.42 -7.43 10.78
C SER A 123 19.98 -8.39 11.84
N LYS A 124 19.29 -8.55 12.97
CA LYS A 124 19.68 -9.47 14.05
C LYS A 124 19.29 -10.92 13.79
N VAL A 125 18.07 -11.13 13.27
CA VAL A 125 17.49 -12.48 13.15
C VAL A 125 17.80 -13.16 11.81
N ASP A 126 18.11 -12.38 10.78
CA ASP A 126 18.45 -12.87 9.45
C ASP A 126 19.57 -12.02 8.82
N PRO A 127 20.80 -12.09 9.36
CA PRO A 127 21.92 -11.24 8.94
C PRO A 127 22.38 -11.51 7.49
N ASN A 128 22.02 -12.66 6.91
CA ASN A 128 22.34 -13.00 5.53
C ASN A 128 21.21 -12.64 4.56
N ASN A 129 20.12 -12.04 5.06
CA ASN A 129 18.91 -11.70 4.29
C ASN A 129 18.34 -12.91 3.51
N PHE A 130 18.37 -14.11 4.09
CA PHE A 130 17.87 -15.32 3.45
C PHE A 130 16.36 -15.24 3.17
N PHE A 131 15.59 -14.65 4.08
CA PHE A 131 14.15 -14.46 3.91
C PHE A 131 13.86 -13.12 3.23
N SER A 132 13.92 -13.08 1.90
CA SER A 132 13.73 -11.86 1.10
C SER A 132 12.69 -12.03 -0.03
N ASN A 133 12.19 -10.89 -0.51
CA ASN A 133 11.30 -10.69 -1.66
C ASN A 133 11.33 -9.19 -2.06
N GLU A 134 10.53 -8.81 -3.05
CA GLU A 134 10.51 -7.49 -3.67
C GLU A 134 10.11 -6.34 -2.73
N HIS A 135 9.56 -6.59 -1.54
CA HIS A 135 9.26 -5.57 -0.52
C HIS A 135 9.78 -5.96 0.88
N SER A 136 10.79 -6.82 0.95
CA SER A 136 11.32 -7.25 2.24
C SER A 136 11.97 -6.10 3.00
N ILE A 137 11.96 -6.19 4.33
CA ILE A 137 12.71 -5.29 5.17
C ILE A 137 14.22 -5.47 4.85
N PRO A 138 14.97 -4.39 4.57
CA PRO A 138 16.39 -4.47 4.25
C PRO A 138 17.22 -4.76 5.50
N LEU A 139 18.51 -5.03 5.31
CA LEU A 139 19.49 -5.04 6.39
C LEU A 139 20.00 -3.62 6.68
N LEU A 140 20.35 -3.37 7.93
CA LEU A 140 21.18 -2.22 8.33
C LEU A 140 22.63 -2.56 7.97
N LYS A 141 23.10 -2.12 6.80
CA LYS A 141 24.51 -2.24 6.41
C LYS A 141 25.29 -1.02 6.82
#